data_AF-A0A1F7RTF1-F1
#
_entry.id   AF-A0A1F7RTF1-F1
#
_cell.length_a   1.000
_cell.length_b   1.000
_cell.length_c   1.000
_cell.angle_alpha   90.00
_cell.angle_beta   90.00
_cell.angle_gamma   90.00
#
_symmetry.space_group_name_H-M   'P 1'
#
loop_
_entity.id
_entity.type
_entity.pdbx_description
1 polymer ?
#
loop_
_entity_poly.entity_id
_entity_poly.type
_entity_poly.pdbx_seq_one_letter_code
_entity_poly.pdbx_strand_id
1 'polypeptide(L)'
;MIYSKFLIAAICLDIFLCGYVFSAEQSKPADLKKEVQNIINKTEEDKNSYYYNFAGKRDPFKSPLDEIKEQSSVAENGEILEGLRKFSINTLKLTGIMSKGSGNIAIVKAPDGKSYSLKKDTKVGPNGIVKEIHNDKVVIEDKYKIEEKDYMGKTTTKTISNKIILSLQQKEGGKY
;
A
#
# COMPACT_ATOMS: atom_id res chain seq x y z
N MET A 1 72.26 42.49 -32.77
CA MET A 1 71.31 43.37 -33.49
C MET A 1 70.81 42.72 -34.80
N ILE A 2 70.52 41.41 -34.79
CA ILE A 2 70.13 40.62 -35.99
C ILE A 2 68.71 40.03 -35.87
N TYR A 3 68.17 39.94 -34.65
CA TYR A 3 66.86 39.31 -34.39
C TYR A 3 65.64 40.19 -34.72
N SER A 4 65.82 41.50 -34.92
CA SER A 4 64.69 42.41 -35.24
C SER A 4 64.21 42.28 -36.68
N LYS A 5 65.09 41.90 -37.62
CA LYS A 5 64.72 41.74 -39.05
C LYS A 5 64.04 40.39 -39.33
N PHE A 6 64.30 39.37 -38.51
CA PHE A 6 63.62 38.07 -38.61
C PHE A 6 62.21 38.09 -38.02
N LEU A 7 61.96 38.92 -36.99
CA LEU A 7 60.64 39.02 -36.36
C LEU A 7 59.57 39.61 -37.31
N ILE A 8 59.95 40.55 -38.17
CA ILE A 8 59.03 41.21 -39.10
C ILE A 8 58.67 40.29 -40.27
N ALA A 9 59.59 39.43 -40.72
CA ALA A 9 59.35 38.48 -41.80
C ALA A 9 58.38 37.35 -41.41
N ALA A 10 58.31 36.97 -40.13
CA ALA A 10 57.41 35.93 -39.64
C ALA A 10 55.94 36.39 -39.60
N ILE A 11 55.67 37.66 -39.30
CA ILE A 11 54.30 38.19 -39.16
C ILE A 11 53.60 38.34 -40.53
N CYS A 12 54.36 38.50 -41.62
CA CYS A 12 53.80 38.59 -42.97
C CYS A 12 53.40 37.24 -43.59
N LEU A 13 53.86 36.10 -43.05
CA LEU A 13 53.51 34.77 -43.57
C LEU A 13 52.19 34.25 -43.00
N ASP A 14 51.80 34.68 -41.80
CA ASP A 14 50.57 34.24 -41.13
C ASP A 14 49.30 34.90 -41.68
N ILE A 15 49.40 36.07 -42.31
CA ILE A 15 48.23 36.77 -42.88
C ILE A 15 47.85 36.21 -44.27
N PHE A 16 48.77 35.54 -44.97
CA PHE A 16 48.47 34.97 -46.30
C PHE A 16 47.89 33.55 -46.25
N LEU A 17 47.95 32.86 -45.11
CA LEU A 17 47.42 31.49 -44.96
C LEU A 17 45.97 31.41 -44.44
N CYS A 18 45.43 32.50 -43.87
CA CYS A 18 44.06 32.52 -43.34
C CYS A 18 42.97 32.65 -44.44
N GLY A 19 43.35 33.04 -45.66
CA GLY A 19 42.41 33.30 -46.76
C GLY A 19 41.84 32.08 -47.49
N TYR A 20 42.27 30.85 -47.17
CA TYR A 20 41.88 29.64 -47.93
C TYR A 20 41.00 28.63 -47.19
N VAL A 21 40.68 28.83 -45.91
CA VAL A 21 39.95 27.83 -45.10
C VAL A 21 38.47 28.20 -44.91
N PHE A 22 37.84 28.75 -45.94
CA PHE A 22 36.38 28.83 -46.01
C PHE A 22 35.89 28.30 -47.36
N SER A 23 36.23 27.04 -47.64
CA SER A 23 35.57 26.25 -48.69
C SER A 23 34.58 25.33 -48.00
N ALA A 24 33.29 25.67 -48.12
CA ALA A 24 32.18 24.97 -47.51
C ALA A 24 32.19 23.46 -47.85
N GLU A 25 32.29 22.62 -46.81
CA GLU A 25 32.02 21.19 -46.90
C GLU A 25 30.49 20.99 -46.99
N GLN A 26 29.92 21.20 -48.19
CA GLN A 26 28.58 20.70 -48.49
C GLN A 26 28.69 19.20 -48.78
N SER A 27 28.47 18.37 -47.76
CA SER A 27 28.40 16.92 -47.92
C SER A 27 27.34 16.56 -48.98
N LYS A 28 27.72 15.79 -49.99
CA LYS A 28 26.83 15.38 -51.09
C LYS A 28 25.57 14.66 -50.55
N PRO A 29 24.40 14.81 -51.21
CA PRO A 29 23.13 14.23 -50.76
C PRO A 29 23.12 12.70 -50.68
N ALA A 30 24.11 12.02 -51.26
CA ALA A 30 24.28 10.57 -51.18
C ALA A 30 24.85 10.11 -49.83
N ASP A 31 25.65 10.93 -49.16
CA ASP A 31 26.29 10.60 -47.89
C ASP A 31 25.30 10.72 -46.72
N LEU A 32 24.45 11.76 -46.75
CA LEU A 32 23.33 11.93 -45.82
C LEU A 32 22.33 10.76 -45.91
N LYS A 33 22.04 10.24 -47.11
CA LYS A 33 21.13 9.09 -47.25
C LYS A 33 21.72 7.80 -46.67
N LYS A 34 23.03 7.60 -46.82
CA LYS A 34 23.73 6.43 -46.24
C LYS A 34 23.81 6.51 -44.73
N GLU A 35 24.05 7.70 -44.18
CA GLU A 35 24.08 7.93 -42.74
C GLU A 35 22.70 7.74 -42.10
N VAL A 36 21.64 8.28 -42.71
CA VAL A 36 20.25 8.06 -42.27
C VAL A 36 19.88 6.57 -42.33
N GLN A 37 20.28 5.85 -43.38
CA GLN A 37 20.02 4.41 -43.47
C GLN A 37 20.75 3.61 -42.38
N ASN A 38 22.00 3.98 -42.06
CA ASN A 38 22.74 3.36 -40.95
C ASN A 38 22.11 3.66 -39.58
N ILE A 39 21.59 4.87 -39.36
CA ILE A 39 20.89 5.23 -38.12
C ILE A 39 19.59 4.43 -38.01
N ILE A 40 18.84 4.25 -39.10
CA ILE A 40 17.61 3.44 -39.13
C ILE A 40 17.92 1.98 -38.83
N ASN A 41 18.91 1.38 -39.50
CA ASN A 41 19.29 -0.02 -39.28
C ASN A 41 19.79 -0.25 -37.83
N LYS A 42 20.58 0.67 -37.28
CA LYS A 42 21.04 0.64 -35.88
C LYS A 42 19.90 0.79 -34.87
N THR A 43 18.88 1.59 -35.20
CA THR A 43 17.69 1.78 -34.36
C THR A 43 16.76 0.55 -34.41
N GLU A 44 16.71 -0.16 -35.53
CA GLU A 44 15.97 -1.42 -35.68
C GLU A 44 16.64 -2.58 -34.94
N GLU A 45 17.97 -2.65 -34.93
CA GLU A 45 18.72 -3.59 -34.09
C GLU A 45 18.48 -3.35 -32.58
N ASP A 46 18.43 -2.10 -32.14
CA ASP A 46 18.24 -1.76 -30.72
C ASP A 46 16.77 -1.95 -30.25
N LYS A 47 15.79 -1.70 -31.13
CA LYS A 47 14.36 -1.97 -30.86
C LYS A 47 14.05 -3.44 -30.55
N ASN A 48 14.86 -4.39 -31.02
CA ASN A 48 14.66 -5.81 -30.75
C ASN A 48 15.21 -6.27 -29.39
N SER A 49 15.81 -5.39 -28.59
CA SER A 49 16.46 -5.77 -27.32
C SER A 49 15.65 -5.50 -26.05
N TYR A 50 14.58 -4.69 -26.12
CA TYR A 50 13.75 -4.38 -24.95
C TYR A 50 12.57 -5.34 -24.80
N TYR A 51 12.75 -6.41 -24.01
CA TYR A 51 11.70 -7.33 -23.61
C TYR A 51 11.34 -7.14 -22.12
N TYR A 52 10.14 -6.64 -21.84
CA TYR A 52 9.67 -6.49 -20.45
C TYR A 52 9.24 -7.84 -19.87
N ASN A 53 10.09 -8.45 -19.05
CA ASN A 53 9.74 -9.65 -18.28
C ASN A 53 9.04 -9.27 -16.97
N PHE A 54 7.76 -9.60 -16.85
CA PHE A 54 6.94 -9.35 -15.67
C PHE A 54 7.03 -10.48 -14.62
N ALA A 55 7.67 -11.60 -14.93
CA ALA A 55 7.76 -12.74 -14.02
C ALA A 55 8.49 -12.37 -12.73
N GLY A 56 7.85 -12.64 -11.59
CA GLY A 56 8.41 -12.38 -10.25
C GLY A 56 8.37 -10.92 -9.80
N LYS A 57 7.88 -9.98 -10.60
CA LYS A 57 7.65 -8.59 -10.17
C LYS A 57 6.32 -8.49 -9.41
N ARG A 58 6.28 -7.62 -8.39
CA ARG A 58 5.04 -7.33 -7.64
C ARG A 58 4.02 -6.69 -8.58
N ASP A 59 2.76 -7.11 -8.45
CA ASP A 59 1.66 -6.57 -9.24
C ASP A 59 1.50 -5.06 -8.95
N PRO A 60 1.65 -4.18 -9.96
CA PRO A 60 1.56 -2.73 -9.78
C PRO A 60 0.15 -2.26 -9.39
N PHE A 61 -0.88 -3.10 -9.53
CA PHE A 61 -2.26 -2.79 -9.17
C PHE A 61 -2.67 -3.36 -7.81
N LYS A 62 -1.81 -4.14 -7.15
CA LYS A 62 -2.05 -4.61 -5.78
C LYS A 62 -1.51 -3.65 -4.74
N SER A 63 -2.35 -3.29 -3.78
CA SER A 63 -1.92 -2.45 -2.68
C SER A 63 -0.88 -3.20 -1.85
N PRO A 64 0.22 -2.56 -1.42
CA PRO A 64 1.13 -3.14 -0.43
C PRO A 64 0.44 -3.60 0.86
N LEU A 65 -0.76 -3.06 1.15
CA LEU A 65 -1.53 -3.37 2.35
C LEU A 65 -2.37 -4.65 2.24
N ASP A 66 -2.58 -5.17 1.03
CA ASP A 66 -3.43 -6.35 0.83
C ASP A 66 -2.76 -7.61 1.40
N GLU A 67 -1.43 -7.72 1.27
CA GLU A 67 -0.62 -8.82 1.86
C GLU A 67 -0.64 -8.80 3.40
N ILE A 68 -0.74 -7.62 4.02
CA ILE A 68 -0.77 -7.46 5.48
C ILE A 68 -2.15 -7.85 6.05
N LYS A 69 -3.23 -7.66 5.28
CA LYS A 69 -4.59 -8.00 5.72
C LYS A 69 -4.78 -9.51 5.88
N GLU A 70 -4.20 -10.32 5.01
CA GLU A 70 -4.40 -11.78 5.02
C GLU A 70 -3.80 -12.47 6.24
N GLN A 71 -2.75 -11.92 6.86
CA GLN A 71 -2.14 -12.51 8.05
C GLN A 71 -2.93 -12.28 9.35
N SER A 72 -3.85 -11.31 9.37
CA SER A 72 -4.55 -10.87 10.58
C SER A 72 -5.93 -11.50 10.80
N SER A 73 -6.30 -12.47 9.96
CA SER A 73 -7.62 -13.11 9.97
C SER A 73 -7.62 -14.55 10.48
N VAL A 74 -6.57 -15.10 11.06
CA VAL A 74 -6.58 -16.49 11.57
C VAL A 74 -6.66 -16.50 13.09
N ALA A 75 -7.70 -17.12 13.65
CA ALA A 75 -7.84 -17.33 15.08
C ALA A 75 -6.90 -18.43 15.60
N GLU A 76 -6.70 -18.51 16.92
CA GLU A 76 -5.85 -19.52 17.57
C GLU A 76 -6.24 -20.97 17.23
N ASN A 77 -7.50 -21.20 16.87
CA ASN A 77 -8.03 -22.50 16.43
C ASN A 77 -7.89 -22.74 14.91
N GLY A 78 -7.20 -21.87 14.17
CA GLY A 78 -7.04 -21.95 12.72
C GLY A 78 -8.27 -21.48 11.93
N GLU A 79 -9.30 -20.93 12.58
CA GLU A 79 -10.51 -20.46 11.91
C GLU A 79 -10.27 -19.09 11.25
N ILE A 80 -10.73 -18.92 10.01
CA ILE A 80 -10.69 -17.64 9.30
C ILE A 80 -11.75 -16.70 9.91
N LEU A 81 -11.28 -15.64 10.55
CA LEU A 81 -12.03 -14.57 11.16
C LEU A 81 -12.53 -13.57 10.11
N GLU A 82 -13.82 -13.65 9.82
CA GLU A 82 -14.50 -12.75 8.88
C GLU A 82 -15.28 -11.62 9.57
N GLY A 83 -15.49 -10.53 8.85
CA GLY A 83 -16.35 -9.42 9.27
C GLY A 83 -15.93 -8.78 10.59
N LEU A 84 -16.82 -8.80 11.58
CA LEU A 84 -16.57 -8.26 12.93
C LEU A 84 -15.65 -9.15 13.78
N ARG A 85 -15.40 -10.39 13.39
CA ARG A 85 -14.63 -11.33 14.20
C ARG A 85 -13.12 -11.05 14.21
N LYS A 86 -12.62 -10.35 13.21
CA LYS A 86 -11.20 -9.94 13.12
C LYS A 86 -10.84 -8.77 14.04
N PHE A 87 -11.84 -8.03 14.54
CA PHE A 87 -11.60 -6.83 15.34
C PHE A 87 -11.76 -7.13 16.83
N SER A 88 -10.85 -6.63 17.66
CA SER A 88 -11.02 -6.71 19.12
C SER A 88 -12.25 -5.91 19.56
N ILE A 89 -13.03 -6.45 20.50
CA ILE A 89 -14.30 -5.88 20.97
C ILE A 89 -14.10 -4.46 21.50
N ASN A 90 -12.97 -4.19 22.16
CA ASN A 90 -12.63 -2.88 22.73
C ASN A 90 -12.42 -1.78 21.68
N THR A 91 -12.13 -2.16 20.44
CA THR A 91 -11.92 -1.21 19.34
C THR A 91 -13.22 -0.82 18.64
N LEU A 92 -14.31 -1.55 18.91
CA LEU A 92 -15.62 -1.29 18.34
C LEU A 92 -16.31 -0.16 19.10
N LYS A 93 -16.94 0.75 18.37
CA LYS A 93 -17.68 1.87 18.93
C LYS A 93 -19.16 1.71 18.66
N LEU A 94 -19.99 1.68 19.70
CA LEU A 94 -21.44 1.65 19.56
C LEU A 94 -21.94 3.03 19.10
N THR A 95 -22.47 3.09 17.88
CA THR A 95 -22.91 4.34 17.24
C THR A 95 -24.42 4.56 17.27
N GLY A 96 -25.20 3.50 17.43
CA GLY A 96 -26.65 3.61 17.47
C GLY A 96 -27.32 2.31 17.86
N ILE A 97 -28.56 2.41 18.34
CA ILE A 97 -29.43 1.27 18.57
C ILE A 97 -30.80 1.60 17.97
N MET A 98 -31.32 0.67 17.19
CA MET A 98 -32.65 0.77 16.58
C MET A 98 -33.54 -0.29 17.20
N SER A 99 -34.70 0.12 17.71
CA SER A 99 -35.74 -0.80 18.17
C SER A 99 -36.68 -1.13 17.03
N LYS A 100 -36.86 -2.42 16.74
CA LYS A 100 -37.88 -2.94 15.83
C LYS A 100 -38.83 -3.82 16.64
N GLY A 101 -40.06 -4.03 16.17
CA GLY A 101 -41.02 -4.93 16.84
C GLY A 101 -40.50 -6.36 17.08
N SER A 102 -39.49 -6.80 16.31
CA SER A 102 -38.82 -8.10 16.48
C SER A 102 -37.62 -8.10 17.43
N GLY A 103 -37.27 -6.96 18.04
CA GLY A 103 -36.11 -6.79 18.91
C GLY A 103 -35.21 -5.62 18.52
N ASN A 104 -34.22 -5.36 19.38
CA ASN A 104 -33.25 -4.29 19.19
C ASN A 104 -32.10 -4.72 18.27
N ILE A 105 -31.63 -3.80 17.43
CA ILE A 105 -30.47 -3.95 16.55
C ILE A 105 -29.48 -2.85 16.91
N ALA A 106 -28.26 -3.22 17.28
CA ALA A 106 -27.20 -2.25 17.54
C ALA A 106 -26.35 -2.04 16.29
N ILE A 107 -25.83 -0.83 16.09
CA ILE A 107 -24.91 -0.47 15.02
C ILE A 107 -23.58 -0.09 15.63
N VAL A 108 -22.52 -0.80 15.25
CA VAL A 108 -21.15 -0.56 15.73
C VAL A 108 -20.25 -0.11 14.58
N LYS A 109 -19.34 0.81 14.86
CA LYS A 109 -18.27 1.22 13.96
C LYS A 109 -16.99 0.49 14.31
N ALA A 110 -16.38 -0.16 13.32
CA ALA A 110 -15.12 -0.85 13.47
C ALA A 110 -13.92 0.05 13.11
N PRO A 111 -12.68 -0.36 13.45
CA PRO A 111 -11.46 0.40 13.12
C PRO A 111 -11.23 0.63 11.62
N ASP A 112 -11.79 -0.21 10.75
CA ASP A 112 -11.74 0.00 9.30
C ASP A 112 -12.68 1.12 8.81
N GLY A 113 -13.38 1.78 9.73
CA GLY A 113 -14.31 2.87 9.45
C GLY A 113 -15.69 2.40 9.00
N LYS A 114 -15.90 1.09 8.82
CA LYS A 114 -17.19 0.52 8.40
C LYS A 114 -18.12 0.33 9.59
N SER A 115 -19.42 0.43 9.31
CA SER A 115 -20.47 0.17 10.29
C SER A 115 -21.05 -1.23 10.08
N TYR A 116 -21.30 -1.95 11.17
CA TYR A 116 -21.85 -3.29 11.19
C TYR A 116 -23.07 -3.34 12.10
N SER A 117 -24.03 -4.21 11.78
CA SER A 117 -25.21 -4.43 12.62
C SER A 117 -25.02 -5.66 13.52
N LEU A 118 -25.42 -5.51 14.78
CA LEU A 118 -25.41 -6.54 15.81
C LEU A 118 -26.84 -6.93 16.14
N LYS A 119 -27.07 -8.24 16.20
CA LYS A 119 -28.28 -8.87 16.73
C LYS A 119 -27.89 -9.76 17.91
N LYS A 120 -28.88 -10.25 18.64
CA LYS A 120 -28.68 -11.34 19.60
C LYS A 120 -27.93 -12.50 18.92
N ASP A 121 -26.98 -13.10 19.64
CA ASP A 121 -26.14 -14.22 19.21
C ASP A 121 -25.20 -13.94 18.03
N THR A 122 -25.01 -12.68 17.65
CA THR A 122 -24.00 -12.30 16.65
C THR A 122 -22.59 -12.49 17.23
N LYS A 123 -21.70 -13.13 16.47
CA LYS A 123 -20.28 -13.29 16.80
C LYS A 123 -19.53 -11.98 16.58
N VAL A 124 -18.74 -11.55 17.56
CA VAL A 124 -18.02 -10.27 17.55
C VAL A 124 -16.62 -10.48 18.13
N GLY A 125 -15.59 -10.01 17.43
CA GLY A 125 -14.21 -10.31 17.78
C GLY A 125 -13.86 -11.80 17.75
N PRO A 126 -12.70 -12.18 18.32
CA PRO A 126 -12.20 -13.54 18.23
C PRO A 126 -13.17 -14.56 18.83
N ASN A 127 -13.69 -14.28 20.04
CA ASN A 127 -14.50 -15.22 20.81
C ASN A 127 -15.77 -14.61 21.43
N GLY A 128 -16.12 -13.37 21.07
CA GLY A 128 -17.27 -12.67 21.64
C GLY A 128 -18.60 -13.06 21.01
N ILE A 129 -19.66 -13.10 21.83
CA ILE A 129 -21.05 -13.30 21.41
C ILE A 129 -21.94 -12.24 22.06
N VAL A 130 -22.79 -11.61 21.26
CA VAL A 130 -23.80 -10.65 21.76
C VAL A 130 -24.89 -11.40 22.53
N LYS A 131 -25.05 -11.09 23.81
CA LYS A 131 -26.11 -11.68 24.65
C LYS A 131 -27.40 -10.89 24.60
N GLU A 132 -27.28 -9.58 24.80
CA GLU A 132 -28.43 -8.68 24.95
C GLU A 132 -28.13 -7.32 24.35
N ILE A 133 -29.18 -6.68 23.82
CA ILE A 133 -29.13 -5.34 23.26
C ILE A 133 -30.24 -4.54 23.93
N HIS A 134 -29.86 -3.62 24.82
CA HIS A 134 -30.77 -2.66 25.43
C HIS A 134 -30.84 -1.39 24.58
N ASN A 135 -31.53 -0.36 25.06
CA ASN A 135 -31.73 0.89 24.30
C ASN A 135 -30.50 1.81 24.32
N ASP A 136 -29.61 1.62 25.29
CA ASP A 136 -28.43 2.46 25.56
C ASP A 136 -27.10 1.69 25.49
N LYS A 137 -27.15 0.35 25.52
CA LYS A 137 -25.96 -0.50 25.60
C LYS A 137 -26.14 -1.88 24.98
N VAL A 138 -25.01 -2.49 24.62
CA VAL A 138 -24.91 -3.87 24.14
C VAL A 138 -24.08 -4.67 25.14
N VAL A 139 -24.57 -5.84 25.53
CA VAL A 139 -23.90 -6.78 26.42
C VAL A 139 -23.29 -7.91 25.58
N ILE A 140 -21.98 -8.05 25.65
CA ILE A 140 -21.19 -9.05 24.95
C ILE A 140 -20.54 -9.97 25.98
N GLU A 141 -20.61 -11.28 25.76
CA GLU A 141 -19.85 -12.27 26.51
C GLU A 141 -18.62 -12.65 25.67
N ASP A 142 -17.42 -12.46 26.20
CA ASP A 142 -16.15 -12.84 25.57
C ASP A 142 -15.54 -14.03 26.31
N LYS A 143 -15.32 -15.13 25.59
CA LYS A 143 -14.84 -16.39 26.19
C LYS A 143 -13.44 -16.70 25.72
N TYR A 144 -12.51 -16.87 26.65
CA TYR A 144 -11.15 -17.27 26.31
C TYR A 144 -10.77 -18.54 27.06
N LYS A 145 -9.99 -19.38 26.40
CA LYS A 145 -9.42 -20.60 26.98
C LYS A 145 -8.01 -20.27 27.40
N ILE A 146 -7.70 -20.50 28.68
CA ILE A 146 -6.34 -20.43 29.18
C ILE A 146 -5.83 -21.85 29.39
N GLU A 147 -4.59 -22.07 28.99
CA GLU A 147 -3.84 -23.28 29.28
C GLU A 147 -2.98 -23.02 30.52
N GLU A 148 -3.31 -23.69 31.62
CA GLU A 148 -2.49 -23.69 32.82
C GLU A 148 -1.58 -24.91 32.81
N LYS A 149 -0.28 -24.69 33.04
CA LYS A 149 0.69 -25.77 33.23
C LYS A 149 0.95 -25.96 34.72
N ASP A 150 0.69 -27.16 35.21
CA ASP A 150 1.08 -27.55 36.56
C ASP A 150 2.61 -27.65 36.68
N TYR A 151 3.15 -27.66 37.90
CA TYR A 151 4.57 -27.87 38.17
C TYR A 151 5.10 -29.23 37.63
N MET A 152 4.20 -30.16 37.33
CA MET A 152 4.48 -31.46 36.71
C MET A 152 4.45 -31.42 35.17
N GLY A 153 4.20 -30.26 34.54
CA GLY A 153 4.12 -30.09 33.09
C GLY A 153 2.79 -30.53 32.46
N LYS A 154 1.79 -30.91 33.25
CA LYS A 154 0.45 -31.24 32.77
C LYS A 154 -0.30 -29.96 32.39
N THR A 155 -0.78 -29.89 31.15
CA THR A 155 -1.63 -28.77 30.70
C THR A 155 -3.09 -29.06 31.06
N THR A 156 -3.73 -28.12 31.76
CA THR A 156 -5.17 -28.09 31.99
C THR A 156 -5.77 -26.87 31.31
N THR A 157 -6.93 -27.04 30.67
CA THR A 157 -7.61 -25.93 30.00
C THR A 157 -8.72 -25.39 30.90
N LYS A 158 -8.66 -24.11 31.26
CA LYS A 158 -9.78 -23.41 31.91
C LYS A 158 -10.43 -22.45 30.94
N THR A 159 -11.75 -22.33 31.01
CA THR A 159 -12.52 -21.36 30.22
C THR A 159 -12.93 -20.21 31.11
N ILE A 160 -12.61 -18.99 30.71
CA ILE A 160 -13.01 -17.76 31.41
C ILE A 160 -13.99 -16.99 30.52
N SER A 161 -15.07 -16.48 31.13
CA SER A 161 -16.07 -15.64 30.48
C SER A 161 -16.00 -14.21 31.04
N ASN A 162 -15.68 -13.24 30.18
CA ASN A 162 -15.75 -11.82 30.49
C ASN A 162 -17.05 -11.21 29.99
N LYS A 163 -17.66 -10.33 30.78
CA LYS A 163 -18.81 -9.52 30.35
C LYS A 163 -18.32 -8.14 29.93
N ILE A 164 -18.49 -7.80 28.66
CA ILE A 164 -18.12 -6.51 28.07
C ILE A 164 -19.40 -5.74 27.73
N ILE A 165 -19.45 -4.46 28.11
CA ILE A 165 -20.58 -3.59 27.84
C ILE A 165 -20.12 -2.46 26.92
N LEU A 166 -20.72 -2.40 25.72
CA LEU A 166 -20.56 -1.25 24.84
C LEU A 166 -21.71 -0.28 25.11
N SER A 167 -21.40 0.93 25.57
CA SER A 167 -22.39 1.99 25.80
C SER A 167 -22.48 2.93 24.61
N LEU A 168 -23.69 3.40 24.31
CA LEU A 168 -23.93 4.37 23.25
C LEU A 168 -23.30 5.70 23.66
N GLN A 169 -22.31 6.17 22.89
CA GLN A 169 -21.70 7.47 23.17
C GLN A 169 -22.64 8.57 22.71
N GLN A 170 -23.18 9.34 23.65
CA GLN A 170 -23.91 10.56 23.34
C GLN A 170 -22.91 11.57 22.78
N LYS A 171 -23.17 12.12 21.60
CA LYS A 171 -22.43 13.30 21.15
C LYS A 171 -22.82 14.44 22.07
N GLU A 172 -21.87 14.91 22.88
CA GLU A 172 -22.02 16.21 23.54
C GLU A 172 -22.31 17.24 22.45
N GLY A 173 -23.45 17.92 22.59
CA GLY A 173 -24.05 18.70 21.53
C GLY A 173 -23.08 19.70 20.92
N GLY A 174 -22.86 19.58 19.61
CA GLY A 174 -22.31 20.66 18.82
C GLY A 174 -23.30 21.82 18.88
N LYS A 175 -22.93 22.87 19.62
CA LYS A 175 -23.59 24.17 19.49
C LYS A 175 -23.36 24.64 18.06
N TYR A 176 -24.43 24.69 17.28
CA TYR A 176 -24.49 25.46 16.04
C TYR A 176 -24.94 26.87 16.37
#